data_AF-G8HTA7-F1
#
_entry.id   AF-G8HTA7-F1
#
_cell.length_a   1.000
_cell.length_b   1.000
_cell.length_c   1.000
_cell.angle_alpha   90.00
_cell.angle_beta   90.00
_cell.angle_gamma   90.00
#
_symmetry.space_group_name_H-M   'P 1'
#
loop_
_entity.id
_entity.type
_entity.pdbx_description
1 polymer ?
#
loop_
_entity_poly.entity_id
_entity_poly.type
_entity_poly.pdbx_seq_one_letter_code
_entity_poly.pdbx_strand_id
1 'polypeptide(L)'
;MEWTFLHLISITLGTAVYASHHDVCHVQVNDRTDCGWYGIDNETCEDRGCCWDDTYPKAIYCFYPTSNKCYGIDPSEREDCGYFGIQRDECEKDKGCCFDHTVFGVAWCFKGRPEEPEFIEGSAVADGV
;
A
#
# COMPACT_ATOMS: atom_id res chain seq x y z
N MET A 1 -29.84 26.36 32.22
CA MET A 1 -29.24 27.71 32.09
C MET A 1 -27.99 27.55 31.27
N GLU A 2 -28.10 27.19 29.99
CA GLU A 2 -28.59 28.06 28.91
C GLU A 2 -27.86 29.40 28.88
N TRP A 3 -26.81 29.46 28.06
CA TRP A 3 -26.31 30.67 27.43
C TRP A 3 -25.91 30.31 26.00
N THR A 4 -26.85 30.48 25.09
CA THR A 4 -26.65 30.52 23.64
C THR A 4 -25.83 31.75 23.27
N PHE A 5 -24.72 31.58 22.54
CA PHE A 5 -24.22 32.61 21.63
C PHE A 5 -23.77 31.95 20.31
N LEU A 6 -24.50 32.30 19.26
CA LEU A 6 -24.24 32.05 17.85
C LEU A 6 -23.06 32.91 17.34
N HIS A 7 -22.54 32.51 16.16
CA HIS A 7 -21.62 33.21 15.23
C HIS A 7 -20.18 32.65 15.27
N LEU A 8 -19.55 32.15 14.20
CA LEU A 8 -19.82 32.16 12.76
C LEU A 8 -19.10 30.97 12.13
N ILE A 9 -19.77 30.39 11.14
CA ILE A 9 -19.23 29.47 10.14
C ILE A 9 -18.00 30.12 9.48
N SER A 10 -16.81 29.58 9.71
CA SER A 10 -15.69 29.71 8.78
C SER A 10 -15.54 28.38 8.06
N ILE A 11 -16.40 28.16 7.06
CA ILE A 11 -16.10 27.29 5.93
C ILE A 11 -14.99 28.02 5.18
N THR A 12 -13.73 27.80 5.57
CA THR A 12 -12.68 27.93 4.58
C THR A 12 -12.92 26.79 3.61
N LEU A 13 -13.28 27.15 2.37
CA LEU A 13 -13.28 26.28 1.20
C LEU A 13 -11.84 25.83 0.94
N GLY A 14 -11.29 25.02 1.86
CA GLY A 14 -10.23 24.11 1.54
C GLY A 14 -10.90 22.98 0.79
N THR A 15 -10.83 23.01 -0.54
CA THR A 15 -10.89 21.75 -1.28
C THR A 15 -9.64 20.99 -0.86
N ALA A 16 -9.69 20.32 0.30
CA ALA A 16 -8.91 19.13 0.50
C ALA A 16 -9.34 18.24 -0.66
N VAL A 17 -8.50 18.20 -1.69
CA VAL A 17 -8.62 17.22 -2.75
C VAL A 17 -8.34 15.91 -2.03
N TYR A 18 -9.39 15.30 -1.49
CA TYR A 18 -9.32 13.94 -1.00
C TYR A 18 -8.98 13.13 -2.25
N ALA A 19 -7.68 12.84 -2.43
CA ALA A 19 -7.21 11.96 -3.48
C ALA A 19 -8.05 10.70 -3.36
N SER A 20 -8.94 10.48 -4.32
CA SER A 20 -9.89 9.40 -4.27
C SER A 20 -9.11 8.10 -4.19
N HIS A 21 -9.45 7.26 -3.20
CA HIS A 21 -8.87 5.93 -2.98
C HIS A 21 -8.86 5.03 -4.24
N HIS A 22 -9.64 5.40 -5.26
CA HIS A 22 -9.75 4.70 -6.52
C HIS A 22 -8.51 4.77 -7.43
N ASP A 23 -7.72 5.84 -7.38
CA ASP A 23 -6.61 6.02 -8.34
C ASP A 23 -5.48 5.02 -8.06
N VAL A 24 -5.25 4.69 -6.78
CA VAL A 24 -4.20 3.74 -6.39
C VAL A 24 -4.54 2.28 -6.73
N CYS A 25 -5.80 1.97 -7.03
CA CYS A 25 -6.23 0.62 -7.42
C CYS A 25 -6.33 0.40 -8.93
N HIS A 26 -6.00 1.42 -9.74
CA HIS A 26 -5.98 1.29 -11.19
C HIS A 26 -4.66 0.64 -11.68
N VAL A 27 -4.55 -0.69 -11.45
CA VAL A 27 -3.40 -1.51 -11.85
C VAL A 27 -3.78 -2.44 -13.01
N GLN A 28 -2.96 -2.43 -14.08
CA GLN A 28 -3.12 -3.34 -15.21
C GLN A 28 -3.07 -4.81 -14.74
N VAL A 29 -3.93 -5.65 -15.29
CA VAL A 29 -4.14 -7.04 -14.82
C VAL A 29 -2.84 -7.85 -14.75
N ASN A 30 -1.94 -7.67 -15.72
CA ASN A 30 -0.67 -8.38 -15.80
C ASN A 30 0.43 -7.80 -14.90
N ASP A 31 0.23 -6.59 -14.37
CA ASP A 31 1.20 -5.88 -13.52
C ASP A 31 0.85 -6.01 -12.03
N ARG A 32 -0.23 -6.73 -11.71
CA ARG A 32 -0.68 -6.95 -10.33
C ARG A 32 0.33 -7.79 -9.56
N THR A 33 0.62 -7.35 -8.34
CA THR A 33 1.42 -8.10 -7.36
C THR A 33 0.49 -8.60 -6.25
N ASP A 34 0.52 -9.89 -5.94
CA ASP A 34 -0.42 -10.53 -5.00
C ASP A 34 -0.26 -10.00 -3.57
N CYS A 35 -1.35 -9.45 -3.02
CA CYS A 35 -1.42 -8.88 -1.67
C CYS A 35 -2.20 -9.79 -0.70
N GLY A 36 -2.80 -10.86 -1.22
CA GLY A 36 -3.66 -11.77 -0.46
C GLY A 36 -3.27 -13.24 -0.65
N TRP A 37 -4.24 -14.10 -0.90
CA TRP A 37 -3.99 -15.50 -1.22
C TRP A 37 -5.07 -16.01 -2.15
N TYR A 38 -4.81 -17.17 -2.77
CA TYR A 38 -5.80 -17.81 -3.61
C TYR A 38 -7.10 -18.09 -2.83
N GLY A 39 -8.22 -17.54 -3.31
CA GLY A 39 -9.54 -17.70 -2.70
C GLY A 39 -9.83 -16.77 -1.52
N ILE A 40 -8.98 -15.76 -1.25
CA ILE A 40 -9.34 -14.63 -0.37
C ILE A 40 -10.62 -13.96 -0.89
N ASP A 41 -11.52 -13.56 -0.01
CA ASP A 41 -12.71 -12.79 -0.37
C ASP A 41 -12.44 -11.28 -0.44
N ASN A 42 -13.38 -10.53 -1.00
CA ASN A 42 -13.25 -9.08 -1.22
C ASN A 42 -13.02 -8.32 0.09
N GLU A 43 -13.86 -8.56 1.10
CA GLU A 43 -13.80 -7.84 2.38
C GLU A 43 -12.46 -8.08 3.07
N THR A 44 -12.01 -9.33 3.15
CA THR A 44 -10.71 -9.67 3.73
C THR A 44 -9.54 -9.06 2.94
N CYS A 45 -9.66 -8.91 1.61
CA CYS A 45 -8.64 -8.25 0.81
C CYS A 45 -8.55 -6.75 1.10
N GLU A 46 -9.68 -6.06 1.10
CA GLU A 46 -9.76 -4.62 1.36
C GLU A 46 -9.34 -4.28 2.80
N ASP A 47 -9.71 -5.12 3.78
CA ASP A 47 -9.29 -4.98 5.19
C ASP A 47 -7.76 -5.10 5.38
N ARG A 48 -7.07 -5.78 4.47
CA ARG A 48 -5.60 -5.82 4.42
C ARG A 48 -4.99 -4.54 3.83
N GLY A 49 -5.81 -3.58 3.42
CA GLY A 49 -5.39 -2.37 2.71
C GLY A 49 -4.95 -2.63 1.27
N CYS A 50 -5.41 -3.73 0.67
CA CYS A 50 -5.16 -4.10 -0.71
C CYS A 50 -6.31 -3.63 -1.63
N CYS A 51 -6.10 -3.74 -2.94
CA CYS A 51 -7.13 -3.51 -3.94
C CYS A 51 -7.77 -4.82 -4.38
N TRP A 52 -9.07 -4.78 -4.66
CA TRP A 52 -9.82 -5.91 -5.22
C TRP A 52 -10.31 -5.62 -6.64
N ASP A 53 -10.13 -6.58 -7.55
CA ASP A 53 -10.80 -6.61 -8.85
C ASP A 53 -10.91 -8.04 -9.39
N ASP A 54 -12.12 -8.58 -9.37
CA ASP A 54 -12.50 -9.91 -9.86
C ASP A 54 -13.07 -9.92 -11.29
N THR A 55 -13.00 -8.79 -12.00
CA THR A 55 -13.50 -8.66 -13.38
C THR A 55 -12.82 -9.64 -14.35
N TYR A 56 -11.59 -10.04 -14.06
CA TYR A 56 -10.76 -10.86 -14.95
C TYR A 56 -10.53 -12.26 -14.38
N PRO A 57 -11.19 -13.31 -14.90
CA PRO A 57 -11.06 -14.65 -14.35
C PRO A 57 -9.62 -15.16 -14.41
N LYS A 58 -9.19 -15.84 -13.34
CA LYS A 58 -7.82 -16.39 -13.16
C LYS A 58 -6.72 -15.34 -13.00
N ALA A 59 -7.06 -14.05 -12.94
CA ALA A 59 -6.12 -13.02 -12.53
C ALA A 59 -5.90 -13.02 -11.01
N ILE A 60 -4.93 -12.23 -10.55
CA ILE A 60 -4.79 -11.86 -9.15
C ILE A 60 -5.92 -10.89 -8.82
N TYR A 61 -6.85 -11.30 -7.95
CA TYR A 61 -7.99 -10.47 -7.55
C TYR A 61 -7.61 -9.49 -6.46
N CYS A 62 -6.80 -9.93 -5.49
CA CYS A 62 -6.32 -9.13 -4.38
C CYS A 62 -4.87 -8.69 -4.60
N PHE A 63 -4.64 -7.41 -4.89
CA PHE A 63 -3.32 -6.91 -5.30
C PHE A 63 -2.92 -5.63 -4.57
N TYR A 64 -1.61 -5.37 -4.50
CA TYR A 64 -1.09 -4.17 -3.84
C TYR A 64 -1.50 -2.90 -4.61
N PRO A 65 -1.97 -1.84 -3.92
CA PRO A 65 -2.20 -0.53 -4.54
C PRO A 65 -0.87 0.09 -5.01
N THR A 66 -0.94 1.00 -5.98
CA THR A 66 0.24 1.67 -6.55
C THR A 66 1.05 2.47 -5.53
N SER A 67 0.41 2.90 -4.43
CA SER A 67 1.04 3.60 -3.30
C SER A 67 1.76 2.69 -2.31
N ASN A 68 1.58 1.36 -2.40
CA ASN A 68 2.23 0.43 -1.48
C ASN A 68 3.69 0.18 -1.89
N LYS A 69 4.59 0.07 -0.92
CA LYS A 69 6.02 -0.24 -1.16
C LYS A 69 6.24 -1.57 -1.90
N CYS A 70 5.28 -2.48 -1.86
CA CYS A 70 5.34 -3.79 -2.49
C CYS A 70 4.86 -3.81 -3.95
N TYR A 71 4.29 -2.70 -4.44
CA TYR A 71 3.78 -2.62 -5.81
C TYR A 71 4.92 -2.49 -6.84
N GLY A 72 4.77 -3.19 -7.96
CA GLY A 72 5.54 -2.94 -9.19
C GLY A 72 7.04 -3.19 -9.06
N ILE A 73 7.44 -4.20 -8.28
CA ILE A 73 8.82 -4.71 -8.25
C ILE A 73 8.87 -5.91 -9.19
N ASP A 74 9.72 -5.84 -10.22
CA ASP A 74 9.88 -6.94 -11.17
C ASP A 74 10.31 -8.21 -10.42
N PRO A 75 9.68 -9.38 -10.66
CA PRO A 75 10.04 -10.62 -9.98
C PRO A 75 11.53 -10.98 -10.04
N SER A 76 12.21 -10.65 -11.15
CA SER A 76 13.63 -10.90 -11.34
C SER A 76 14.55 -9.93 -10.59
N GLU A 77 14.02 -8.78 -10.17
CA GLU A 77 14.73 -7.76 -9.40
C GLU A 77 14.47 -7.85 -7.88
N ARG A 78 13.62 -8.78 -7.45
CA ARG A 78 13.30 -8.98 -6.02
C ARG A 78 14.55 -9.31 -5.22
N GLU A 79 14.88 -8.42 -4.29
CA GLU A 79 15.90 -8.70 -3.28
C GLU A 79 15.29 -9.53 -2.15
N ASP A 80 15.86 -10.71 -1.89
CA ASP A 80 15.38 -11.63 -0.85
C ASP A 80 15.41 -10.99 0.54
N CYS A 81 14.31 -11.13 1.29
CA CYS A 81 14.13 -10.63 2.64
C CYS A 81 13.68 -11.73 3.63
N GLY A 82 13.74 -12.99 3.21
CA GLY A 82 13.25 -14.11 3.99
C GLY A 82 14.18 -15.29 3.99
N TYR A 83 13.57 -16.46 3.87
CA TYR A 83 14.24 -17.75 3.70
C TYR A 83 13.30 -18.71 2.99
N PHE A 84 13.83 -19.85 2.53
CA PHE A 84 13.03 -20.85 1.82
C PHE A 84 11.90 -21.40 2.69
N GLY A 85 10.66 -21.30 2.21
CA GLY A 85 9.48 -21.78 2.93
C GLY A 85 8.94 -20.81 4.00
N ILE A 86 9.43 -19.57 4.06
CA ILE A 86 8.87 -18.52 4.92
C ILE A 86 7.37 -18.32 4.60
N GLN A 87 6.57 -18.16 5.64
CA GLN A 87 5.13 -17.91 5.51
C GLN A 87 4.84 -16.41 5.31
N ARG A 88 3.71 -16.10 4.66
CA ARG A 88 3.28 -14.72 4.39
C ARG A 88 3.30 -13.84 5.63
N ASP A 89 2.65 -14.28 6.70
CA ASP A 89 2.54 -13.50 7.94
C ASP A 89 3.90 -13.20 8.56
N GLU A 90 4.83 -14.15 8.57
CA GLU A 90 6.18 -13.91 9.08
C GLU A 90 6.95 -12.91 8.20
N CYS A 91 6.83 -13.03 6.87
CA CYS A 91 7.45 -12.06 5.96
C CYS A 91 6.89 -10.64 6.13
N GLU A 92 5.56 -10.51 6.15
CA GLU A 92 4.89 -9.21 6.18
C GLU A 92 5.00 -8.55 7.56
N LYS A 93 4.74 -9.32 8.64
CA LYS A 93 4.62 -8.77 10.00
C LYS A 93 5.95 -8.79 10.76
N ASP A 94 6.72 -9.87 10.67
CA ASP A 94 7.93 -10.03 11.48
C ASP A 94 9.16 -9.46 10.76
N LYS A 95 9.24 -9.61 9.43
CA LYS A 95 10.32 -9.03 8.62
C LYS A 95 9.99 -7.63 8.08
N GLY A 96 8.71 -7.24 8.06
CA GLY A 96 8.28 -5.96 7.51
C GLY A 96 8.46 -5.85 5.99
N CYS A 97 8.53 -6.99 5.30
CA CYS A 97 8.82 -7.11 3.88
C CYS A 97 7.56 -7.43 3.05
N CYS A 98 7.74 -7.51 1.74
CA CYS A 98 6.68 -7.78 0.78
C CYS A 98 6.60 -9.27 0.50
N PHE A 99 5.38 -9.80 0.30
CA PHE A 99 5.18 -11.20 0.01
C PHE A 99 4.33 -11.43 -1.25
N ASP A 100 4.83 -12.25 -2.17
CA ASP A 100 4.14 -12.73 -3.36
C ASP A 100 4.66 -14.12 -3.77
N HIS A 101 3.79 -15.13 -3.67
CA HIS A 101 4.07 -16.54 -3.97
C HIS A 101 3.59 -16.98 -5.36
N THR A 102 3.08 -16.06 -6.18
CA THR A 102 2.48 -16.38 -7.48
C THR A 102 3.52 -16.63 -8.58
N VAL A 103 4.76 -16.18 -8.37
CA VAL A 103 5.88 -16.34 -9.31
C VAL A 103 6.90 -17.32 -8.75
N PHE A 104 7.21 -18.37 -9.50
CA PHE A 104 8.18 -19.40 -9.11
C PHE A 104 9.61 -19.01 -9.46
N GLY A 105 10.58 -19.54 -8.71
CA GLY A 105 12.02 -19.38 -8.99
C GLY A 105 12.60 -18.02 -8.60
N VAL A 106 11.84 -17.21 -7.85
CA VAL A 106 12.24 -15.88 -7.36
C VAL A 106 11.98 -15.79 -5.85
N ALA A 107 12.46 -14.73 -5.20
CA ALA A 107 12.17 -14.47 -3.80
C ALA A 107 10.68 -14.21 -3.58
N TRP A 108 10.03 -15.03 -2.75
CA TRP A 108 8.64 -14.81 -2.35
C TRP A 108 8.49 -13.78 -1.26
N CYS A 109 9.45 -13.73 -0.32
CA CYS A 109 9.59 -12.67 0.65
C CYS A 109 10.70 -11.72 0.19
N PHE A 110 10.35 -10.50 -0.18
CA PHE A 110 11.28 -9.58 -0.83
C PHE A 110 11.19 -8.17 -0.24
N LYS A 111 12.26 -7.40 -0.38
CA LYS A 111 12.26 -6.00 0.07
C LYS A 111 11.29 -5.16 -0.76
N GLY A 112 10.53 -4.31 -0.08
CA GLY A 112 9.75 -3.26 -0.73
C GLY A 112 10.63 -2.12 -1.25
N ARG A 113 10.03 -1.22 -2.02
CA ARG A 113 10.64 0.05 -2.39
C ARG A 113 11.04 0.81 -1.12
N PRO A 114 12.17 1.51 -1.11
CA PRO A 114 12.53 2.37 0.01
C PRO A 114 11.41 3.38 0.23
N GLU A 115 11.05 3.60 1.48
CA GLU A 115 10.13 4.68 1.82
C GLU A 115 10.78 5.99 1.37
N GLU A 116 10.06 6.76 0.55
CA GLU A 116 10.53 8.10 0.20
C GLU A 116 10.64 8.87 1.51
N PRO A 117 11.80 9.49 1.81
CA PRO A 117 11.93 10.24 3.04
C PRO A 117 10.83 11.30 3.06
N GLU A 118 9.95 11.22 4.05
CA GLU A 118 8.92 12.24 4.26
C GLU A 118 9.63 13.60 4.27
N PHE A 119 9.36 14.43 3.26
CA PHE A 119 9.82 15.80 3.26
C PHE A 119 9.13 16.47 4.45
N ILE A 120 9.81 16.51 5.60
CA ILE A 120 9.43 17.38 6.71
C ILE A 120 9.66 18.81 6.19
N GLU A 121 8.65 19.39 5.54
CA GLU A 121 8.59 20.82 5.31
C GLU A 121 8.66 21.52 6.67
N GLY A 122 9.81 22.12 6.99
CA GLY A 122 9.88 23.10 8.08
C GLY A 122 11.03 23.02 9.08
N SER A 123 12.06 22.18 8.93
CA SER A 123 13.25 22.33 9.77
C SER A 123 14.21 23.37 9.16
N ALA A 124 13.95 24.64 9.48
CA ALA A 124 14.88 25.72 9.24
C ALA A 124 16.20 25.45 9.96
N VAL A 125 17.25 25.10 9.22
CA VAL A 125 18.62 25.14 9.72
C VAL A 125 19.06 26.60 9.70
N ALA A 126 18.97 27.25 10.86
CA ALA A 126 19.66 28.51 11.10
C ALA A 126 21.11 28.19 11.49
N ASP A 127 21.99 28.05 10.51
CA ASP A 127 23.43 28.19 10.73
C ASP A 127 23.78 29.68 10.63
N GLY A 128 23.98 30.31 11.78
CA GLY A 128 24.37 31.71 11.91
C GLY A 128 25.52 31.89 12.89
N VAL A 129 26.73 32.01 12.31
CA VAL A 129 27.98 32.67 12.75
C VAL A 129 28.47 32.46 14.19
#